data_AF-A0AAW2YNJ7-F1
#
_entry.id   AF-A0AAW2YNJ7-F1
#
_cell.length_a   1.000
_cell.length_b   1.000
_cell.length_c   1.000
_cell.angle_alpha   90.00
_cell.angle_beta   90.00
_cell.angle_gamma   90.00
#
_symmetry.space_group_name_H-M   'P 1'
#
loop_
_entity.id
_entity.type
_entity.pdbx_description
1 polymer ?
#
loop_
_entity_poly.entity_id
_entity_poly.type
_entity_poly.pdbx_seq_one_letter_code
_entity_poly.pdbx_strand_id
1 'polypeptide(L)'
;MKQVRRVVKENIQSENVPVEVKAFETFVSENGGLTGGWDERDHAQFLRLRAKLKPKDENMFISTAAREIPDQTILTIQEHEKWYKLLLQMMEYKKMAVKKWRQDKERSRIEAVIHEQETHIEKIQMDEDKQRRIDQKRRNQEKQRLDSWRQYKARVNEAEEEKKREEEAEKKQRQEQEEKRRKQISIQQLEEYQRYKESKQIQEKQELVRELSRTPRPASPRDLQRVRQREEEYLLRQQELKSKKQRQSQERQDRIDRMASQVRVEVDRDFDRLTQPTQSYKNRISEQSTDGDNGGGTRMNNNFDVRHLQHLSKPSWRKGL
;
A
#
# COMPACT_ATOMS: atom_id res chain seq x y z
N MET A 1 66.89 -27.76 49.26
CA MET A 1 66.57 -27.94 47.82
C MET A 1 67.80 -28.05 46.89
N LYS A 2 68.97 -27.44 47.19
CA LYS A 2 70.16 -27.52 46.31
C LYS A 2 70.98 -28.82 46.44
N GLN A 3 71.06 -29.44 47.61
CA GLN A 3 71.78 -30.72 47.80
C GLN A 3 71.09 -31.92 47.14
N VAL A 4 69.76 -32.00 47.18
CA VAL A 4 68.99 -33.10 46.57
C VAL A 4 69.16 -33.12 45.05
N ARG A 5 69.21 -31.94 44.40
CA ARG A 5 69.47 -31.86 42.95
C ARG A 5 70.90 -32.26 42.55
N ARG A 6 71.88 -32.16 43.46
CA ARG A 6 73.28 -32.54 43.19
C ARG A 6 73.47 -34.05 43.29
N VAL A 7 72.91 -34.66 44.35
CA VAL A 7 72.90 -36.12 44.54
C VAL A 7 72.11 -36.81 43.42
N VAL A 8 70.97 -36.25 43.00
CA VAL A 8 70.21 -36.80 41.86
C VAL A 8 70.99 -36.65 40.54
N LYS A 9 71.76 -35.57 40.33
CA LYS A 9 72.62 -35.43 39.13
C LYS A 9 73.80 -36.40 39.11
N GLU A 10 74.40 -36.69 40.25
CA GLU A 10 75.51 -37.65 40.38
C GLU A 10 75.00 -39.10 40.30
N ASN A 11 73.81 -39.39 40.84
CA ASN A 11 73.19 -40.72 40.77
C ASN A 11 72.60 -41.04 39.38
N ILE A 12 72.09 -40.05 38.64
CA ILE A 12 71.68 -40.22 37.23
C ILE A 12 72.90 -40.43 36.31
N GLN A 13 74.08 -39.93 36.70
CA GLN A 13 75.32 -40.18 35.96
C GLN A 13 75.90 -41.57 36.21
N SER A 14 75.62 -42.23 37.34
CA SER A 14 76.09 -43.58 37.65
C SER A 14 75.13 -44.69 37.18
N GLU A 15 73.81 -44.42 37.12
CA GLU A 15 72.82 -45.42 36.69
C GLU A 15 72.75 -45.62 35.18
N ASN A 16 73.09 -44.60 34.37
CA ASN A 16 72.85 -44.61 32.92
C ASN A 16 74.11 -44.91 32.07
N VAL A 17 75.16 -45.44 32.71
CA VAL A 17 76.40 -45.85 32.05
C VAL A 17 76.24 -47.29 31.55
N PRO A 18 76.58 -47.60 30.28
CA PRO A 18 76.49 -48.96 29.75
C PRO A 18 77.22 -49.98 30.62
N VAL A 19 76.65 -51.18 30.74
CA VAL A 19 77.15 -52.25 31.61
C VAL A 19 78.59 -52.63 31.25
N GLU A 20 78.94 -52.57 29.97
CA GLU A 20 80.28 -52.86 29.45
C GLU A 20 81.32 -51.82 29.88
N VAL A 21 80.91 -50.56 30.05
CA VAL A 21 81.79 -49.50 30.56
C VAL A 21 82.07 -49.72 32.04
N LYS A 22 81.05 -50.12 32.82
CA LYS A 22 81.21 -50.50 34.23
C LYS A 22 82.10 -51.74 34.38
N ALA A 23 81.88 -52.76 33.56
CA ALA A 23 82.70 -53.98 33.54
C ALA A 23 84.17 -53.70 33.20
N PHE A 24 84.44 -52.76 32.30
CA PHE A 24 85.81 -52.30 32.04
C PHE A 24 86.41 -51.57 33.24
N GLU A 25 85.66 -50.70 33.90
CA GLU A 25 86.15 -49.94 35.07
C GLU A 25 86.42 -50.85 36.28
N THR A 26 85.57 -51.85 36.51
CA THR A 26 85.82 -52.89 37.54
C THR A 26 87.03 -53.73 37.18
N PHE A 27 87.15 -54.18 35.92
CA PHE A 27 88.30 -54.95 35.45
C PHE A 27 89.63 -54.20 35.63
N VAL A 28 89.68 -52.91 35.28
CA VAL A 28 90.86 -52.07 35.46
C VAL A 28 91.18 -51.86 36.95
N SER A 29 90.16 -51.65 37.79
CA SER A 29 90.36 -51.42 39.22
C SER A 29 90.86 -52.69 39.95
N GLU A 30 90.32 -53.85 39.60
CA GLU A 30 90.67 -55.14 40.22
C GLU A 30 92.05 -55.66 39.78
N ASN A 31 92.47 -55.39 38.53
CA ASN A 31 93.71 -55.92 37.96
C ASN A 31 94.88 -54.93 37.99
N GLY A 32 94.90 -53.97 38.94
CA GLY A 32 96.05 -53.10 39.13
C GLY A 32 96.21 -51.98 38.07
N GLY A 33 95.10 -51.49 37.52
CA GLY A 33 95.07 -50.34 36.63
C GLY A 33 95.33 -50.67 35.16
N LEU A 34 95.74 -49.66 34.40
CA LEU A 34 96.00 -49.81 32.96
C LEU A 34 97.34 -50.51 32.66
N THR A 35 98.20 -50.69 33.67
CA THR A 35 99.48 -51.38 33.54
C THR A 35 99.44 -52.81 34.08
N GLY A 36 98.32 -53.28 34.61
CA GLY A 36 98.19 -54.65 35.12
C GLY A 36 98.93 -54.88 36.44
N GLY A 37 99.22 -53.81 37.19
CA GLY A 37 100.07 -53.85 38.38
C GLY A 37 101.59 -53.86 38.10
N TRP A 38 102.02 -53.77 36.84
CA TRP A 38 103.44 -53.64 36.47
C TRP A 38 103.93 -52.19 36.61
N ASP A 39 105.24 -52.02 36.85
CA ASP A 39 105.89 -50.70 36.77
C ASP A 39 105.76 -50.15 35.34
N GLU A 40 105.65 -48.83 35.23
CA GLU A 40 105.45 -48.12 33.96
C GLU A 40 106.57 -48.46 32.96
N ARG A 41 107.80 -48.59 33.47
CA ARG A 41 109.01 -48.92 32.67
C ARG A 41 108.94 -50.32 32.07
N ASP A 42 108.61 -51.31 32.88
CA ASP A 42 108.52 -52.71 32.47
C ASP A 42 107.34 -52.92 31.52
N HIS A 43 106.20 -52.31 31.83
CA HIS A 43 105.03 -52.33 30.97
C HIS A 43 105.31 -51.69 29.60
N ALA A 44 106.00 -50.53 29.57
CA ALA A 44 106.37 -49.88 28.32
C ALA A 44 107.36 -50.74 27.49
N GLN A 45 108.30 -51.41 28.15
CA GLN A 45 109.23 -52.33 27.49
C GLN A 45 108.52 -53.56 26.91
N PHE A 46 107.57 -54.13 27.64
CA PHE A 46 106.68 -55.19 27.18
C PHE A 46 105.91 -54.78 25.92
N LEU A 47 105.26 -53.61 25.93
CA LEU A 47 104.53 -53.08 24.77
C LEU A 47 105.45 -52.89 23.56
N ARG A 48 106.66 -52.38 23.78
CA ARG A 48 107.65 -52.17 22.71
C ARG A 48 108.09 -53.50 22.08
N LEU A 49 108.33 -54.52 22.89
CA LEU A 49 108.69 -55.86 22.41
C LEU A 49 107.53 -56.50 21.65
N ARG A 50 106.30 -56.34 22.14
CA ARG A 50 105.08 -56.85 21.50
C ARG A 50 104.76 -56.18 20.17
N ALA A 51 105.09 -54.90 20.04
CA ALA A 51 104.97 -54.18 18.77
C ALA A 51 106.02 -54.62 17.74
N LYS A 52 107.24 -54.97 18.20
CA LYS A 52 108.34 -55.43 17.34
C LYS A 52 108.16 -56.90 16.92
N LEU A 53 107.80 -57.76 17.85
CA LEU A 53 107.62 -59.19 17.68
C LEU A 53 106.12 -59.44 17.45
N LYS A 54 105.73 -59.58 16.18
CA LYS A 54 104.32 -59.78 15.82
C LYS A 54 103.73 -60.98 16.59
N PRO A 55 102.41 -61.00 16.86
CA PRO A 55 101.76 -62.04 17.67
C PRO A 55 101.83 -63.48 17.14
N LYS A 56 102.41 -63.71 15.95
CA LYS A 56 102.52 -65.04 15.34
C LYS A 56 103.52 -65.94 16.05
N ASP A 57 104.51 -65.36 16.74
CA ASP A 57 105.56 -66.10 17.43
C ASP A 57 105.46 -65.87 18.96
N GLU A 58 104.31 -66.18 19.56
CA GLU A 58 104.02 -65.93 20.98
C GLU A 58 105.09 -66.52 21.92
N ASN A 59 105.59 -67.72 21.63
CA ASN A 59 106.64 -68.35 22.42
C ASN A 59 108.00 -67.61 22.31
N MET A 60 108.31 -67.04 21.15
CA MET A 60 109.54 -66.27 20.95
C MET A 60 109.44 -64.88 21.59
N PHE A 61 108.24 -64.29 21.55
CA PHE A 61 107.95 -63.06 22.28
C PHE A 61 108.13 -63.25 23.79
N ILE A 62 107.53 -64.30 24.38
CA ILE A 62 107.63 -64.57 25.82
C ILE A 62 109.08 -64.79 26.25
N SER A 63 109.86 -65.59 25.51
CA SER A 63 111.26 -65.86 25.85
C SER A 63 112.15 -64.61 25.72
N THR A 64 111.89 -63.77 24.71
CA THR A 64 112.61 -62.51 24.53
C THR A 64 112.25 -61.51 25.62
N ALA A 65 110.97 -61.38 25.96
CA ALA A 65 110.51 -60.50 27.03
C ALA A 65 111.09 -60.88 28.41
N ALA A 66 111.21 -62.18 28.70
CA ALA A 66 111.79 -62.66 29.97
C ALA A 66 113.28 -62.36 30.10
N ARG A 67 113.98 -62.16 28.98
CA ARG A 67 115.41 -61.78 28.97
C ARG A 67 115.61 -60.27 29.08
N GLU A 68 114.70 -59.49 28.49
CA GLU A 68 114.85 -58.04 28.36
C GLU A 68 114.27 -57.28 29.56
N ILE A 69 113.24 -57.81 30.22
CA ILE A 69 112.62 -57.21 31.40
C ILE A 69 113.19 -57.91 32.64
N PRO A 70 114.15 -57.30 33.36
CA PRO A 70 114.64 -57.85 34.61
C PRO A 70 113.49 -57.95 35.62
N ASP A 71 113.56 -58.91 36.54
CA ASP A 71 112.56 -59.18 37.58
C ASP A 71 111.25 -59.86 37.14
N GLN A 72 111.04 -60.12 35.84
CA GLN A 72 109.87 -60.84 35.34
C GLN A 72 110.20 -62.27 34.89
N THR A 73 109.35 -63.24 35.24
CA THR A 73 109.50 -64.63 34.83
C THR A 73 108.69 -64.92 33.56
N ILE A 74 109.02 -66.01 32.87
CA ILE A 74 108.26 -66.51 31.71
C ILE A 74 106.76 -66.64 32.05
N LEU A 75 106.44 -67.10 33.27
CA LEU A 75 105.06 -67.26 33.73
C LEU A 75 104.35 -65.91 33.92
N THR A 76 104.99 -64.94 34.57
CA THR A 76 104.40 -63.61 34.79
C THR A 76 104.16 -62.87 33.48
N ILE A 77 105.06 -63.02 32.49
CA ILE A 77 104.88 -62.47 31.13
C ILE A 77 103.72 -63.14 30.40
N GLN A 78 103.54 -64.46 30.54
CA GLN A 78 102.42 -65.17 29.94
C GLN A 78 101.08 -64.73 30.53
N GLU A 79 101.01 -64.56 31.85
CA GLU A 79 99.83 -64.05 32.55
C GLU A 79 99.53 -62.61 32.12
N HIS A 80 100.57 -61.78 31.98
CA HIS A 80 100.44 -60.41 31.53
C HIS A 80 99.99 -60.29 30.07
N GLU A 81 100.45 -61.15 29.16
CA GLU A 81 99.95 -61.18 27.78
C GLU A 81 98.47 -61.60 27.71
N LYS A 82 98.05 -62.57 28.54
CA LYS A 82 96.63 -62.95 28.63
C LYS A 82 95.78 -61.79 29.16
N TRP A 83 96.23 -61.13 30.23
CA TRP A 83 95.57 -59.95 30.78
C TRP A 83 95.51 -58.82 29.74
N TYR A 84 96.60 -58.56 29.01
CA TYR A 84 96.65 -57.47 28.03
C TYR A 84 95.74 -57.74 26.82
N LYS A 85 95.66 -58.98 26.35
CA LYS A 85 94.67 -59.41 25.32
C LYS A 85 93.24 -59.15 25.81
N LEU A 86 92.93 -59.47 27.07
CA LEU A 86 91.62 -59.23 27.68
C LEU A 86 91.33 -57.73 27.86
N LEU A 87 92.32 -56.94 28.28
CA LEU A 87 92.22 -55.49 28.38
C LEU A 87 91.84 -54.86 27.03
N LEU A 88 92.50 -55.26 25.94
CA LEU A 88 92.18 -54.77 24.59
C LEU A 88 90.75 -55.10 24.17
N GLN A 89 90.27 -56.32 24.45
CA GLN A 89 88.88 -56.69 24.17
C GLN A 89 87.89 -55.84 24.98
N MET A 90 88.15 -55.66 26.27
CA MET A 90 87.30 -54.84 27.15
C MET A 90 87.31 -53.36 26.73
N MET A 91 88.43 -52.83 26.25
CA MET A 91 88.50 -51.47 25.68
C MET A 91 87.63 -51.33 24.43
N GLU A 92 87.63 -52.33 23.54
CA GLU A 92 86.80 -52.30 22.34
C GLU A 92 85.31 -52.42 22.69
N TYR A 93 84.94 -53.29 23.63
CA TYR A 93 83.56 -53.38 24.13
C TYR A 93 83.09 -52.07 24.77
N LYS A 94 83.92 -51.44 25.62
CA LYS A 94 83.66 -50.12 26.17
C LYS A 94 83.40 -49.09 25.06
N LYS A 95 84.25 -49.06 24.03
CA LYS A 95 84.13 -48.13 22.90
C LYS A 95 82.83 -48.35 22.11
N MET A 96 82.48 -49.61 21.80
CA MET A 96 81.25 -49.95 21.10
C MET A 96 80.01 -49.60 21.93
N ALA A 97 80.02 -49.90 23.24
CA ALA A 97 78.93 -49.58 24.14
C ALA A 97 78.71 -48.07 24.27
N VAL A 98 79.78 -47.28 24.40
CA VAL A 98 79.67 -45.80 24.41
C VAL A 98 79.14 -45.27 23.08
N LYS A 99 79.58 -45.82 21.94
CA LYS A 99 79.07 -45.42 20.63
C LYS A 99 77.58 -45.72 20.49
N LYS A 100 77.15 -46.93 20.85
CA LYS A 100 75.74 -47.34 20.83
C LYS A 100 74.89 -46.46 21.75
N TRP A 101 75.33 -46.26 22.99
CA TRP A 101 74.65 -45.39 23.95
C TRP A 101 74.48 -43.96 23.44
N ARG A 102 75.50 -43.39 22.79
CA ARG A 102 75.39 -42.06 22.17
C ARG A 102 74.36 -42.05 21.04
N GLN A 103 74.33 -43.08 20.20
CA GLN A 103 73.38 -43.21 19.10
C GLN A 103 71.95 -43.37 19.60
N ASP A 104 71.73 -44.24 20.58
CA ASP A 104 70.41 -44.48 21.17
C ASP A 104 69.90 -43.22 21.87
N LYS A 105 70.77 -42.52 22.59
CA LYS A 105 70.43 -41.23 23.23
C LYS A 105 70.02 -40.17 22.21
N GLU A 106 70.71 -40.10 21.07
CA GLU A 106 70.35 -39.15 20.01
C GLU A 106 69.05 -39.56 19.31
N ARG A 107 68.84 -40.84 19.05
CA ARG A 107 67.59 -41.38 18.50
C ARG A 107 66.41 -41.05 19.39
N SER A 108 66.50 -41.31 20.70
CA SER A 108 65.42 -41.00 21.65
C SER A 108 65.14 -39.51 21.74
N ARG A 109 66.13 -38.63 21.54
CA ARG A 109 65.89 -37.17 21.46
C ARG A 109 65.09 -36.80 20.22
N ILE A 110 65.48 -37.35 19.07
CA ILE A 110 64.79 -37.09 17.80
C ILE A 110 63.35 -37.62 17.87
N GLU A 111 63.15 -38.84 18.38
CA GLU A 111 61.82 -39.43 18.57
C GLU A 111 60.96 -38.59 19.53
N ALA A 112 61.53 -38.07 20.62
CA ALA A 112 60.81 -37.18 21.53
C ALA A 112 60.35 -35.87 20.85
N VAL A 113 61.20 -35.28 20.01
CA VAL A 113 60.85 -34.07 19.24
C VAL A 113 59.77 -34.36 18.21
N ILE A 114 59.87 -35.49 17.49
CA ILE A 114 58.86 -35.90 16.51
C ILE A 114 57.52 -36.13 17.22
N HIS A 115 57.50 -36.87 18.32
CA HIS A 115 56.29 -37.11 19.10
C HIS A 115 55.69 -35.80 19.63
N GLU A 116 56.50 -34.86 20.11
CA GLU A 116 56.01 -33.54 20.52
C GLU A 116 55.36 -32.78 19.36
N GLN A 117 55.96 -32.82 18.16
CA GLN A 117 55.39 -32.20 16.96
C GLN A 117 54.08 -32.88 16.52
N GLU A 118 54.03 -34.21 16.50
CA GLU A 118 52.83 -34.98 16.14
C GLU A 118 51.67 -34.66 17.09
N THR A 119 51.93 -34.70 18.41
CA THR A 119 50.91 -34.34 19.40
C THR A 119 50.46 -32.88 19.31
N HIS A 120 51.33 -31.97 18.86
CA HIS A 120 50.96 -30.58 18.61
C HIS A 120 50.05 -30.45 17.37
N ILE A 121 50.39 -31.15 16.29
CA ILE A 121 49.59 -31.18 15.06
C ILE A 121 48.20 -31.79 15.33
N GLU A 122 48.13 -32.89 16.06
CA GLU A 122 46.85 -33.51 16.45
C GLU A 122 45.96 -32.55 17.25
N LYS A 123 46.53 -31.80 18.19
CA LYS A 123 45.79 -30.79 18.95
C LYS A 123 45.24 -29.69 18.05
N ILE A 124 46.04 -29.18 17.12
CA ILE A 124 45.59 -28.18 16.14
C ILE A 124 44.42 -28.72 15.31
N GLN A 125 44.54 -29.95 14.80
CA GLN A 125 43.48 -30.58 14.01
C GLN A 125 42.18 -30.76 14.82
N MET A 126 42.29 -31.20 16.08
CA MET A 126 41.13 -31.32 16.97
C MET A 126 40.45 -29.98 17.24
N ASP A 127 41.22 -28.92 17.45
CA ASP A 127 40.68 -27.57 17.67
C ASP A 127 40.00 -27.02 16.41
N GLU A 128 40.60 -27.23 15.24
CA GLU A 128 39.97 -26.88 13.96
C GLU A 128 38.66 -27.64 13.72
N ASP A 129 38.62 -28.95 13.99
CA ASP A 129 37.39 -29.75 13.87
C ASP A 129 36.31 -29.28 14.83
N LYS A 130 36.68 -28.95 16.06
CA LYS A 130 35.77 -28.37 17.04
C LYS A 130 35.21 -27.05 16.54
N GLN A 131 36.05 -26.18 15.97
CA GLN A 131 35.63 -24.91 15.41
C GLN A 131 34.69 -25.10 14.20
N ARG A 132 35.03 -26.02 13.28
CA ARG A 132 34.18 -26.40 12.14
C ARG A 132 32.79 -26.85 12.60
N ARG A 133 32.72 -27.68 13.64
CA ARG A 133 31.45 -28.16 14.22
C ARG A 133 30.63 -27.04 14.83
N ILE A 134 31.25 -26.11 15.55
CA ILE A 134 30.58 -24.94 16.12
C ILE A 134 30.01 -24.06 15.01
N ASP A 135 30.80 -23.76 13.98
CA ASP A 135 30.36 -22.96 12.84
C ASP A 135 29.22 -23.61 12.06
N GLN A 136 29.28 -24.92 11.85
CA GLN A 136 28.20 -25.66 11.20
C GLN A 136 26.90 -25.59 12.02
N LYS A 137 26.99 -25.72 13.35
CA LYS A 137 25.84 -25.60 14.25
C LYS A 137 25.24 -24.19 14.19
N ARG A 138 26.08 -23.15 14.17
CA ARG A 138 25.63 -21.75 14.03
C ARG A 138 24.91 -21.53 12.71
N ARG A 139 25.48 -21.97 11.58
CA ARG A 139 24.84 -21.88 10.25
C ARG A 139 23.50 -22.59 10.21
N ASN A 140 23.41 -23.78 10.79
CA ASN A 140 22.16 -24.53 10.85
C ASN A 140 21.08 -23.82 11.68
N GLN A 141 21.45 -23.25 12.82
CA GLN A 141 20.53 -22.46 13.65
C GLN A 141 20.04 -21.21 12.93
N GLU A 142 20.92 -20.50 12.22
CA GLU A 142 20.56 -19.33 11.43
C GLU A 142 19.62 -19.69 10.27
N LYS A 143 19.90 -20.80 9.57
CA LYS A 143 19.00 -21.33 8.54
C LYS A 143 17.62 -21.66 9.11
N GLN A 144 17.54 -22.33 10.25
CA GLN A 144 16.26 -22.63 10.92
C GLN A 144 15.50 -21.36 11.30
N ARG A 145 16.20 -20.33 11.80
CA ARG A 145 15.58 -19.02 12.10
C ARG A 145 15.03 -18.37 10.84
N LEU A 146 15.80 -18.34 9.76
CA LEU A 146 15.36 -17.78 8.47
C LEU A 146 14.15 -18.54 7.91
N ASP A 147 14.17 -19.88 7.97
CA ASP A 147 13.05 -20.70 7.50
C ASP A 147 11.79 -20.45 8.35
N SER A 148 11.92 -20.37 9.67
CA SER A 148 10.80 -20.02 10.57
C SER A 148 10.24 -18.63 10.29
N TRP A 149 11.11 -17.65 10.00
CA TRP A 149 10.71 -16.29 9.64
C TRP A 149 10.02 -16.23 8.28
N ARG A 150 10.51 -16.98 7.28
CA ARG A 150 9.86 -17.12 5.97
C ARG A 150 8.46 -17.73 6.09
N GLN A 151 8.31 -18.80 6.87
CA GLN A 151 7.01 -19.41 7.13
C GLN A 151 6.06 -18.45 7.84
N TYR A 152 6.54 -17.75 8.87
CA TYR A 152 5.76 -16.73 9.56
C TYR A 152 5.30 -15.62 8.59
N LYS A 153 6.22 -15.07 7.79
CA LYS A 153 5.89 -14.06 6.78
C LYS A 153 4.90 -14.56 5.73
N ALA A 154 5.03 -15.80 5.28
CA ALA A 154 4.09 -16.42 4.34
C ALA A 154 2.68 -16.50 4.95
N ARG A 155 2.55 -16.98 6.20
CA ARG A 155 1.26 -17.04 6.90
C ARG A 155 0.64 -15.66 7.12
N VAL A 156 1.44 -14.66 7.46
CA VAL A 156 0.96 -13.28 7.64
C VAL A 156 0.43 -12.73 6.30
N ASN A 157 1.16 -12.94 5.21
CA ASN A 157 0.72 -12.49 3.90
C ASN A 157 -0.55 -13.23 3.44
N GLU A 158 -0.63 -14.55 3.64
CA GLU A 158 -1.82 -15.35 3.31
C GLU A 158 -3.05 -14.89 4.10
N ALA A 159 -2.91 -14.61 5.39
CA ALA A 159 -3.99 -14.05 6.21
C ALA A 159 -4.40 -12.63 5.77
N GLU A 160 -3.45 -11.81 5.30
CA GLU A 160 -3.76 -10.48 4.75
C GLU A 160 -4.51 -10.58 3.40
N GLU A 161 -4.11 -11.52 2.54
CA GLU A 161 -4.82 -11.81 1.28
C GLU A 161 -6.21 -12.38 1.52
N GLU A 162 -6.38 -13.26 2.51
CA GLU A 162 -7.70 -13.77 2.91
C GLU A 162 -8.60 -12.64 3.41
N LYS A 163 -8.11 -11.77 4.31
CA LYS A 163 -8.86 -10.59 4.75
C LYS A 163 -9.25 -9.67 3.59
N LYS A 164 -8.34 -9.41 2.64
CA LYS A 164 -8.65 -8.62 1.44
C LYS A 164 -9.74 -9.27 0.60
N ARG A 165 -9.71 -10.61 0.44
CA ARG A 165 -10.75 -11.35 -0.27
C ARG A 165 -12.10 -11.27 0.45
N GLU A 166 -12.12 -11.39 1.78
CA GLU A 166 -13.33 -11.24 2.59
C GLU A 166 -13.91 -9.83 2.48
N GLU A 167 -13.08 -8.78 2.61
CA GLU A 167 -13.51 -7.38 2.45
C GLU A 167 -14.05 -7.10 1.04
N GLU A 168 -13.42 -7.64 -0.01
CA GLU A 168 -13.91 -7.49 -1.38
C GLU A 168 -15.23 -8.25 -1.59
N ALA A 169 -15.37 -9.44 -1.01
CA ALA A 169 -16.61 -10.21 -1.06
C ALA A 169 -17.74 -9.49 -0.32
N GLU A 170 -17.49 -8.94 0.88
CA GLU A 170 -18.47 -8.16 1.63
C GLU A 170 -18.87 -6.91 0.85
N LYS A 171 -17.91 -6.20 0.24
CA LYS A 171 -18.19 -5.04 -0.60
C LYS A 171 -19.07 -5.39 -1.80
N LYS A 172 -18.80 -6.51 -2.48
CA LYS A 172 -19.63 -7.02 -3.58
C LYS A 172 -21.04 -7.37 -3.11
N GLN A 173 -21.18 -8.07 -1.99
CA GLN A 173 -22.49 -8.37 -1.41
C GLN A 173 -23.27 -7.10 -1.06
N ARG A 174 -22.60 -6.10 -0.49
CA ARG A 174 -23.22 -4.81 -0.15
C ARG A 174 -23.70 -4.05 -1.39
N GLN A 175 -22.89 -4.04 -2.45
CA GLN A 175 -23.29 -3.47 -3.75
C GLN A 175 -24.50 -4.21 -4.34
N GLU A 176 -24.50 -5.54 -4.34
CA GLU A 176 -25.62 -6.33 -4.84
C GLU A 176 -26.92 -6.07 -4.04
N GLN A 177 -26.81 -5.97 -2.72
CA GLN A 177 -27.93 -5.60 -1.85
C GLN A 177 -28.44 -4.18 -2.15
N GLU A 178 -27.56 -3.21 -2.37
CA GLU A 178 -27.95 -1.84 -2.72
C GLU A 178 -28.63 -1.79 -4.10
N GLU A 179 -28.12 -2.52 -5.10
CA GLU A 179 -28.77 -2.65 -6.40
C GLU A 179 -30.16 -3.30 -6.29
N LYS A 180 -30.29 -4.37 -5.50
CA LYS A 180 -31.59 -5.01 -5.23
C LYS A 180 -32.58 -4.01 -4.62
N ARG A 181 -32.13 -3.20 -3.66
CA ARG A 181 -32.94 -2.12 -3.06
C ARG A 181 -33.33 -1.05 -4.09
N ARG A 182 -32.39 -0.59 -4.93
CA ARG A 182 -32.67 0.39 -5.99
C ARG A 182 -33.70 -0.15 -6.98
N LYS A 183 -33.58 -1.42 -7.39
CA LYS A 183 -34.55 -2.09 -8.27
C LYS A 183 -35.92 -2.16 -7.61
N GLN A 184 -36.02 -2.52 -6.33
CA GLN A 184 -37.28 -2.53 -5.59
C GLN A 184 -37.94 -1.14 -5.54
N ILE A 185 -37.19 -0.09 -5.22
CA ILE A 185 -37.70 1.28 -5.20
C ILE A 185 -38.18 1.68 -6.61
N SER A 186 -37.42 1.36 -7.65
CA SER A 186 -37.82 1.65 -9.04
C SER A 186 -39.12 0.93 -9.43
N ILE A 187 -39.32 -0.32 -8.99
CA ILE A 187 -40.57 -1.05 -9.21
C ILE A 187 -41.72 -0.36 -8.48
N GLN A 188 -41.54 0.01 -7.21
CA GLN A 188 -42.56 0.72 -6.42
C GLN A 188 -42.96 2.04 -7.07
N GLN A 189 -41.99 2.83 -7.56
CA GLN A 189 -42.27 4.08 -8.27
C GLN A 189 -43.06 3.86 -9.57
N LEU A 190 -42.76 2.79 -10.32
CA LEU A 190 -43.52 2.44 -11.52
C LEU A 190 -44.95 2.02 -11.19
N GLU A 191 -45.15 1.25 -10.13
CA GLU A 191 -46.48 0.87 -9.64
C GLU A 191 -47.28 2.09 -9.18
N GLU A 192 -46.67 3.01 -8.43
CA GLU A 192 -47.29 4.27 -8.03
C GLU A 192 -47.68 5.13 -9.24
N TYR A 193 -46.80 5.22 -10.24
CA TYR A 193 -47.09 5.94 -11.48
C TYR A 193 -48.25 5.31 -12.27
N GLN A 194 -48.30 3.97 -12.34
CA GLN A 194 -49.43 3.26 -12.96
C GLN A 194 -50.73 3.55 -12.22
N ARG A 195 -50.74 3.45 -10.88
CA ARG A 195 -51.91 3.79 -10.05
C ARG A 195 -52.36 5.24 -10.23
N TYR A 196 -51.40 6.17 -10.31
CA TYR A 196 -51.68 7.58 -10.58
C TYR A 196 -52.32 7.78 -11.95
N LYS A 197 -51.77 7.14 -12.99
CA LYS A 197 -52.32 7.20 -14.35
C LYS A 197 -53.73 6.62 -14.42
N GLU A 198 -53.98 5.49 -13.77
CA GLU A 198 -55.31 4.89 -13.67
C GLU A 198 -56.29 5.81 -12.93
N SER A 199 -55.89 6.36 -11.79
CA SER A 199 -56.71 7.31 -11.02
C SER A 199 -57.05 8.55 -11.84
N LYS A 200 -56.08 9.10 -12.56
CA LYS A 200 -56.28 10.25 -13.45
C LYS A 200 -57.25 9.91 -14.59
N GLN A 201 -57.13 8.74 -15.21
CA GLN A 201 -58.08 8.29 -16.23
C GLN A 201 -59.49 8.12 -15.67
N ILE A 202 -59.64 7.64 -14.43
CA ILE A 202 -60.94 7.55 -13.76
C ILE A 202 -61.49 8.96 -13.51
N GLN A 203 -60.67 9.90 -13.04
CA GLN A 203 -61.07 11.30 -12.85
C GLN A 203 -61.52 11.95 -14.16
N GLU A 204 -60.73 11.84 -15.23
CA GLU A 204 -61.07 12.35 -16.56
C GLU A 204 -62.39 11.75 -17.07
N LYS A 205 -62.61 10.44 -16.89
CA LYS A 205 -63.90 9.79 -17.21
C LYS A 205 -65.05 10.36 -16.38
N GLN A 206 -64.85 10.58 -15.08
CA GLN A 206 -65.86 11.16 -14.20
C GLN A 206 -66.16 12.63 -14.57
N GLU A 207 -65.15 13.41 -14.91
CA GLU A 207 -65.29 14.79 -15.38
C GLU A 207 -66.04 14.83 -16.70
N LEU A 208 -65.70 13.97 -17.66
CA LEU A 208 -66.43 13.85 -18.93
C LEU A 208 -67.91 13.52 -18.70
N VAL A 209 -68.21 12.58 -17.79
CA VAL A 209 -69.60 12.27 -17.41
C VAL A 209 -70.30 13.47 -16.77
N ARG A 210 -69.61 14.23 -15.90
CA ARG A 210 -70.14 15.45 -15.30
C ARG A 210 -70.37 16.54 -16.35
N GLU A 211 -69.47 16.76 -17.28
CA GLU A 211 -69.62 17.73 -18.36
C GLU A 211 -70.79 17.36 -19.27
N LEU A 212 -70.91 16.10 -19.67
CA LEU A 212 -72.05 15.60 -20.42
C LEU A 212 -73.37 15.82 -19.64
N SER A 213 -73.36 15.66 -18.31
CA SER A 213 -74.54 15.95 -17.48
C SER A 213 -74.84 17.45 -17.30
N ARG A 214 -73.85 18.33 -17.50
CA ARG A 214 -74.00 19.80 -17.44
C ARG A 214 -74.48 20.39 -18.75
N THR A 215 -74.33 19.69 -19.88
CA THR A 215 -74.98 20.12 -21.12
C THR A 215 -76.49 20.15 -20.87
N PRO A 216 -77.17 21.29 -21.10
CA PRO A 216 -78.61 21.36 -20.92
C PRO A 216 -79.25 20.32 -21.82
N ARG A 217 -80.20 19.54 -21.28
CA ARG A 217 -80.97 18.59 -22.10
C ARG A 217 -81.49 19.33 -23.33
N PRO A 218 -81.39 18.75 -24.54
CA PRO A 218 -81.90 19.42 -25.73
C PRO A 218 -83.35 19.84 -25.50
N ALA A 219 -83.69 21.06 -25.93
CA ALA A 219 -85.00 21.65 -25.69
C ALA A 219 -86.11 20.69 -26.15
N SER A 220 -87.15 20.53 -25.32
CA SER A 220 -88.25 19.63 -25.65
C SER A 220 -88.87 20.07 -26.99
N PRO A 221 -89.30 19.14 -27.87
CA PRO A 221 -89.94 19.50 -29.14
C PRO A 221 -91.09 20.51 -28.99
N ARG A 222 -91.81 20.47 -27.85
CA ARG A 222 -92.86 21.45 -27.51
C ARG A 222 -92.34 22.85 -27.21
N ASP A 223 -91.15 22.97 -26.63
CA ASP A 223 -90.52 24.25 -26.33
C ASP A 223 -90.00 24.92 -27.60
N LEU A 224 -89.39 24.12 -28.49
CA LEU A 224 -88.98 24.59 -29.82
C LEU A 224 -90.18 25.08 -30.64
N GLN A 225 -91.32 24.39 -30.58
CA GLN A 225 -92.54 24.80 -31.27
C GLN A 225 -93.12 26.11 -30.72
N ARG A 226 -93.11 26.32 -29.39
CA ARG A 226 -93.52 27.59 -28.78
C ARG A 226 -92.61 28.75 -29.17
N VAL A 227 -91.30 28.54 -29.26
CA VAL A 227 -90.35 29.57 -29.70
C VAL A 227 -90.60 29.94 -31.16
N ARG A 228 -90.79 28.95 -32.06
CA ARG A 228 -91.12 29.20 -33.47
C ARG A 228 -92.40 30.03 -33.64
N GLN A 229 -93.47 29.67 -32.93
CA GLN A 229 -94.73 30.41 -32.97
C GLN A 229 -94.56 31.87 -32.51
N ARG A 230 -93.80 32.09 -31.41
CA ARG A 230 -93.49 33.44 -30.93
C ARG A 230 -92.69 34.25 -31.95
N GLU A 231 -91.73 33.63 -32.63
CA GLU A 231 -90.93 34.28 -33.67
C GLU A 231 -91.78 34.64 -34.90
N GLU A 232 -92.69 33.76 -35.32
CA GLU A 232 -93.67 34.03 -36.38
C GLU A 232 -94.60 35.19 -36.01
N GLU A 233 -95.14 35.20 -34.80
CA GLU A 233 -95.97 36.30 -34.30
C GLU A 233 -95.20 37.62 -34.26
N TYR A 234 -93.92 37.60 -33.86
CA TYR A 234 -93.07 38.79 -33.85
C TYR A 234 -92.84 39.32 -35.27
N LEU A 235 -92.56 38.42 -36.23
CA LEU A 235 -92.39 38.77 -37.63
C LEU A 235 -93.67 39.37 -38.24
N LEU A 236 -94.84 38.79 -37.95
CA LEU A 236 -96.14 39.33 -38.38
C LEU A 236 -96.38 40.74 -37.82
N ARG A 237 -96.10 40.95 -36.53
CA ARG A 237 -96.25 42.26 -35.88
C ARG A 237 -95.33 43.31 -36.51
N GLN A 238 -94.11 42.92 -36.88
CA GLN A 238 -93.17 43.80 -37.58
C GLN A 238 -93.66 44.15 -39.00
N GLN A 239 -94.27 43.20 -39.72
CA GLN A 239 -94.90 43.48 -41.02
C GLN A 239 -96.07 44.45 -40.88
N GLU A 240 -96.97 44.24 -39.91
CA GLU A 240 -98.11 45.15 -39.66
C GLU A 240 -97.66 46.58 -39.32
N LEU A 241 -96.64 46.73 -38.47
CA LEU A 241 -96.08 48.03 -38.14
C LEU A 241 -95.49 48.73 -39.37
N LYS A 242 -94.79 47.98 -40.25
CA LYS A 242 -94.29 48.51 -41.52
C LYS A 242 -95.44 48.94 -42.43
N SER A 243 -96.46 48.12 -42.61
CA SER A 243 -97.64 48.45 -43.42
C SER A 243 -98.41 49.66 -42.88
N LYS A 244 -98.56 49.78 -41.56
CA LYS A 244 -99.21 50.94 -40.92
C LYS A 244 -98.40 52.22 -41.12
N LYS A 245 -97.08 52.16 -40.97
CA LYS A 245 -96.20 53.31 -41.30
C LYS A 245 -96.30 53.70 -42.76
N GLN A 246 -96.37 52.72 -43.67
CA GLN A 246 -96.50 52.97 -45.10
C GLN A 246 -97.84 53.64 -45.44
N ARG A 247 -98.95 53.19 -44.85
CA ARG A 247 -100.28 53.84 -44.97
C ARG A 247 -100.27 55.27 -44.43
N GLN A 248 -99.71 55.50 -43.25
CA GLN A 248 -99.58 56.85 -42.69
C GLN A 248 -98.74 57.77 -43.59
N SER A 249 -97.69 57.24 -44.21
CA SER A 249 -96.88 58.00 -45.16
C SER A 249 -97.65 58.33 -46.43
N GLN A 250 -98.43 57.38 -46.97
CA GLN A 250 -99.30 57.60 -48.13
C GLN A 250 -100.39 58.64 -47.81
N GLU A 251 -101.08 58.53 -46.68
CA GLU A 251 -102.08 59.52 -46.24
C GLU A 251 -101.46 60.92 -46.05
N ARG A 252 -100.24 60.99 -45.49
CA ARG A 252 -99.51 62.26 -45.36
C ARG A 252 -99.16 62.83 -46.74
N GLN A 253 -98.74 61.98 -47.68
CA GLN A 253 -98.43 62.37 -49.05
C GLN A 253 -99.68 62.89 -49.77
N ASP A 254 -100.80 62.16 -49.68
CA ASP A 254 -102.09 62.57 -50.24
C ASP A 254 -102.57 63.90 -49.63
N ARG A 255 -102.31 64.15 -48.34
CA ARG A 255 -102.64 65.42 -47.67
C ARG A 255 -101.80 66.57 -48.20
N ILE A 256 -100.51 66.32 -48.46
CA ILE A 256 -99.59 67.29 -49.07
C ILE A 256 -100.04 67.56 -50.52
N ASP A 257 -100.36 66.54 -51.31
CA ASP A 257 -100.77 66.68 -52.70
C ASP A 257 -102.14 67.38 -52.85
N ARG A 258 -103.09 67.16 -51.92
CA ARG A 258 -104.34 67.94 -51.85
C ARG A 258 -104.08 69.41 -51.52
N MET A 259 -103.18 69.71 -50.57
CA MET A 259 -102.83 71.09 -50.26
C MET A 259 -102.04 71.75 -51.40
N ALA A 260 -101.16 71.01 -52.07
CA ALA A 260 -100.34 71.50 -53.18
C ALA A 260 -101.17 71.80 -54.43
N SER A 261 -102.24 71.03 -54.71
CA SER A 261 -103.15 71.34 -55.83
C SER A 261 -104.03 72.57 -55.58
N GLN A 262 -104.28 72.96 -54.33
CA GLN A 262 -105.04 74.17 -53.97
C GLN A 262 -104.20 75.46 -54.00
N VAL A 263 -102.88 75.36 -54.02
CA VAL A 263 -101.98 76.51 -53.84
C VAL A 263 -100.89 76.49 -54.91
N ARG A 264 -101.22 76.94 -56.12
CA ARG A 264 -100.22 77.39 -57.10
C ARG A 264 -99.94 78.86 -56.85
N VAL A 265 -98.78 79.13 -56.23
CA VAL A 265 -98.31 80.48 -55.95
C VAL A 265 -97.01 80.68 -56.72
N GLU A 266 -97.15 81.40 -57.83
CA GLU A 266 -96.07 81.90 -58.67
C GLU A 266 -95.81 83.34 -58.20
N VAL A 267 -94.67 83.56 -57.54
CA VAL A 267 -94.30 84.87 -57.00
C VAL A 267 -92.86 85.19 -57.38
N ASP A 268 -92.72 86.34 -58.03
CA ASP A 268 -91.46 86.91 -58.49
C ASP A 268 -90.54 87.28 -57.32
N ARG A 269 -89.24 87.10 -57.56
CA ARG A 269 -88.18 87.27 -56.57
C ARG A 269 -87.93 88.75 -56.28
N ASP A 270 -88.30 89.16 -55.07
CA ASP A 270 -88.02 90.49 -54.53
C ASP A 270 -86.67 90.50 -53.78
N PHE A 271 -85.71 91.28 -54.29
CA PHE A 271 -84.31 91.30 -53.85
C PHE A 271 -84.09 92.07 -52.53
N ASP A 272 -85.00 92.97 -52.15
CA ASP A 272 -84.83 93.82 -50.96
C ASP A 272 -85.29 93.16 -49.65
N ARG A 273 -85.90 91.97 -49.72
CA ARG A 273 -86.29 91.21 -48.51
C ARG A 273 -85.10 90.88 -47.60
N LEU A 274 -83.88 90.84 -48.16
CA LEU A 274 -82.68 90.48 -47.41
C LEU A 274 -82.19 91.58 -46.45
N THR A 275 -82.58 92.85 -46.66
CA THR A 275 -82.11 93.99 -45.84
C THR A 275 -83.14 94.44 -44.80
N GLN A 276 -84.36 93.89 -44.83
CA GLN A 276 -85.41 94.26 -43.88
C GLN A 276 -85.32 93.38 -42.61
N PRO A 277 -85.24 93.97 -41.41
CA PRO A 277 -85.19 93.21 -40.17
C PRO A 277 -86.48 92.39 -39.97
N THR A 278 -86.32 91.14 -39.54
CA THR A 278 -87.42 90.20 -39.32
C THR A 278 -88.35 90.66 -38.20
N GLN A 279 -89.63 90.26 -38.24
CA GLN A 279 -90.64 90.65 -37.23
C GLN A 279 -90.19 90.35 -35.78
N SER A 280 -89.45 89.25 -35.59
CA SER A 280 -88.85 88.91 -34.29
C SER A 280 -87.87 89.98 -33.78
N TYR A 281 -87.10 90.60 -34.67
CA TYR A 281 -86.18 91.69 -34.33
C TYR A 281 -86.92 92.98 -33.93
N LYS A 282 -88.02 93.30 -34.62
CA LYS A 282 -88.87 94.45 -34.26
C LYS A 282 -89.48 94.31 -32.86
N ASN A 283 -89.94 93.10 -32.52
CA ASN A 283 -90.54 92.83 -31.21
C ASN A 283 -89.55 92.93 -30.04
N ARG A 284 -88.24 92.66 -30.25
CA ARG A 284 -87.22 92.83 -29.20
C ARG A 284 -86.89 94.29 -28.89
N ILE A 285 -87.02 95.20 -29.86
CA ILE A 285 -86.72 96.62 -29.65
C ILE A 285 -87.87 97.31 -28.92
N SER A 286 -89.12 96.91 -29.18
CA SER A 286 -90.29 97.47 -28.49
C SER A 286 -90.34 97.12 -26.99
N GLU A 287 -89.84 95.95 -26.58
CA GLU A 287 -89.83 95.54 -25.17
C GLU A 287 -88.78 96.27 -24.33
N GLN A 288 -87.82 96.99 -24.94
CA GLN A 288 -86.75 97.71 -24.21
C GLN A 288 -87.10 99.15 -23.82
N SER A 289 -88.24 99.69 -24.25
CA SER A 289 -88.53 101.14 -24.14
C SER A 289 -89.62 101.56 -23.14
N THR A 290 -90.19 100.66 -22.32
CA THR A 290 -91.15 101.04 -21.28
C THR A 290 -90.84 100.35 -19.94
N ASP A 291 -90.46 101.17 -18.95
CA ASP A 291 -90.33 100.94 -17.50
C ASP A 291 -88.97 100.45 -16.95
N GLY A 292 -88.05 101.41 -16.75
CA GLY A 292 -87.08 101.41 -15.64
C GLY A 292 -87.78 101.81 -14.33
N ASP A 293 -87.22 101.69 -13.13
CA ASP A 293 -85.84 101.51 -12.70
C ASP A 293 -85.89 101.09 -11.21
N ASN A 294 -85.67 99.81 -10.87
CA ASN A 294 -85.00 99.39 -9.63
C ASN A 294 -84.70 97.87 -9.65
N GLY A 295 -83.40 97.55 -9.62
CA GLY A 295 -82.81 96.36 -8.99
C GLY A 295 -83.47 94.98 -9.12
N GLY A 296 -82.89 94.12 -9.96
CA GLY A 296 -83.04 92.66 -9.80
C GLY A 296 -83.08 91.87 -11.10
N GLY A 297 -82.01 91.94 -11.88
CA GLY A 297 -81.88 91.17 -13.12
C GLY A 297 -81.87 89.66 -12.90
N THR A 298 -82.96 88.98 -13.22
CA THR A 298 -82.96 87.53 -13.44
C THR A 298 -82.36 87.27 -14.82
N ARG A 299 -81.04 87.18 -14.83
CA ARG A 299 -80.23 86.72 -15.95
C ARG A 299 -80.76 85.36 -16.44
N MET A 300 -80.95 85.26 -17.75
CA MET A 300 -81.05 83.99 -18.47
C MET A 300 -79.85 83.11 -18.06
N ASN A 301 -80.14 82.04 -17.33
CA ASN A 301 -79.11 81.14 -16.83
C ASN A 301 -78.73 80.15 -17.93
N ASN A 302 -77.75 80.53 -18.76
CA ASN A 302 -76.97 79.62 -19.59
C ASN A 302 -75.98 78.84 -18.70
N ASN A 303 -76.51 78.02 -17.78
CA ASN A 303 -75.71 77.05 -17.03
C ASN A 303 -75.97 75.64 -17.59
N PHE A 304 -75.25 75.30 -18.65
CA PHE A 304 -74.92 73.90 -18.92
C PHE A 304 -73.83 73.50 -17.91
N ASP A 305 -74.26 73.14 -16.69
CA ASP A 305 -73.35 72.73 -15.62
C ASP A 305 -72.90 71.29 -15.85
N VAL A 306 -71.69 71.14 -16.39
CA VAL A 306 -71.02 69.85 -16.68
C VAL A 306 -70.85 68.98 -15.43
N ARG A 307 -71.07 69.52 -14.22
CA ARG A 307 -70.94 68.81 -12.94
C ARG A 307 -72.11 67.87 -12.61
N HIS A 308 -73.21 67.92 -13.36
CA HIS A 308 -74.40 67.07 -13.15
C HIS A 308 -74.53 65.92 -14.18
N LEU A 309 -73.45 65.58 -14.88
CA LEU A 309 -73.39 64.39 -15.73
C LEU A 309 -73.10 63.14 -14.89
N GLN A 310 -73.98 62.14 -14.95
CA GLN A 310 -73.73 60.83 -14.35
C GLN A 310 -72.55 60.16 -15.09
N HIS A 311 -71.43 59.95 -14.39
CA HIS A 311 -70.30 59.20 -14.94
C HIS A 311 -70.64 57.71 -15.06
N LEU A 312 -70.44 57.13 -16.26
CA LEU A 312 -70.59 55.70 -16.52
C LEU A 312 -69.59 54.88 -15.68
N SER A 313 -70.03 53.72 -15.18
CA SER A 313 -69.20 52.85 -14.33
C SER A 313 -67.98 52.30 -15.10
N LYS A 314 -66.83 52.19 -14.42
CA LYS A 314 -65.60 51.64 -15.01
C LYS A 314 -65.81 50.15 -15.35
N PRO A 315 -65.60 49.72 -16.62
CA PRO A 315 -65.72 48.31 -17.01
C PRO A 315 -64.76 47.39 -16.24
N SER A 316 -65.19 46.15 -15.98
CA SER A 316 -64.52 45.18 -15.09
C SER A 316 -63.08 44.81 -15.48
N TRP A 317 -62.70 44.97 -16.74
CA TRP A 317 -61.36 44.66 -17.26
C TRP A 317 -60.32 45.77 -17.02
N ARG A 318 -60.70 46.90 -16.42
CA ARG A 318 -59.79 47.97 -15.96
C ARG A 318 -59.71 48.09 -14.44
N LYS A 319 -60.05 47.03 -13.69
CA LYS A 319 -59.72 46.93 -12.27
C LYS A 319 -58.28 46.42 -12.12
N GLY A 320 -57.35 47.29 -11.71
CA GLY A 320 -55.99 46.90 -11.31
C GLY A 320 -54.84 47.31 -12.24
N LEU A 321 -55.06 48.28 -13.14
CA LEU A 321 -53.98 49.02 -13.82
C LEU A 321 -53.78 50.39 -13.18
#